data_AF-A0AAV2B558-F1
#
_entry.id   AF-A0AAV2B558-F1
#
_cell.length_a   1.000
_cell.length_b   1.000
_cell.length_c   1.000
_cell.angle_alpha   90.00
_cell.angle_beta   90.00
_cell.angle_gamma   90.00
#
_symmetry.space_group_name_H-M   'P 1'
#
loop_
_entity.id
_entity.type
_entity.pdbx_description
1 polymer ?
#
loop_
_entity_poly.entity_id
_entity_poly.type
_entity_poly.pdbx_seq_one_letter_code
_entity_poly.pdbx_strand_id
1 'polypeptide(L)'
;MDSIIKLNKAKTSLKGSITRIENFLDKVSKDTNLTDLEVKLKKIDQLQQNVDNLRRNSFELDNVTTAELTTFEQDLEECDIRLENLEVRIKTSINSISKPPSVTAIPRNENESLNVSTKKFHL
;
A
#
# COMPACT_ATOMS: atom_id res chain seq x y z
N MET A 1 36.16 -0.44 9.97
CA MET A 1 35.02 -1.30 9.59
C MET A 1 34.53 -0.76 8.26
N ASP A 2 34.69 -1.51 7.18
CA ASP A 2 34.41 -1.07 5.81
C ASP A 2 33.03 -0.42 5.69
N SER A 3 33.00 0.81 5.20
CA SER A 3 31.76 1.59 5.03
C SER A 3 30.77 0.86 4.11
N ILE A 4 31.28 0.13 3.11
CA ILE A 4 30.46 -0.71 2.22
C ILE A 4 29.81 -1.91 2.94
N ILE A 5 30.45 -2.49 3.96
CA ILE A 5 29.86 -3.57 4.77
C ILE A 5 28.65 -3.02 5.55
N LYS A 6 28.74 -1.80 6.08
CA LYS A 6 27.62 -1.16 6.80
C LYS A 6 26.43 -0.92 5.87
N LEU A 7 26.68 -0.39 4.68
CA LEU A 7 25.63 -0.19 3.67
C LEU A 7 24.99 -1.51 3.25
N ASN A 8 25.79 -2.56 3.02
CA ASN A 8 25.26 -3.89 2.67
C ASN A 8 24.38 -4.47 3.79
N LYS A 9 24.76 -4.32 5.06
CA LYS A 9 23.91 -4.75 6.19
C LYS A 9 22.58 -3.99 6.22
N ALA A 10 22.62 -2.68 6.01
CA ALA A 10 21.41 -1.85 5.99
C ALA A 10 20.50 -2.24 4.81
N LYS A 11 21.07 -2.47 3.62
CA LYS A 11 20.38 -3.00 2.44
C LYS A 11 19.72 -4.36 2.71
N THR A 12 20.42 -5.30 3.35
CA THR A 12 19.81 -6.60 3.73
C THR A 12 18.64 -6.42 4.69
N SER A 13 18.76 -5.52 5.67
CA SER A 13 17.66 -5.20 6.59
C SER A 13 16.45 -4.59 5.88
N LEU A 14 16.70 -3.69 4.92
CA LEU A 14 15.68 -3.13 4.03
C LEU A 14 14.95 -4.24 3.25
N LYS A 15 15.68 -5.12 2.54
CA LYS A 15 15.09 -6.27 1.81
C LYS A 15 14.22 -7.13 2.73
N GLY A 16 14.70 -7.43 3.94
CA GLY A 16 13.93 -8.19 4.93
C GLY A 16 12.66 -7.47 5.42
N SER A 17 12.67 -6.14 5.48
CA SER A 17 11.50 -5.34 5.85
C SER A 17 10.45 -5.33 4.74
N ILE A 18 10.89 -5.18 3.49
CA ILE A 18 10.02 -5.26 2.30
C ILE A 18 9.32 -6.63 2.25
N THR A 19 10.07 -7.72 2.43
CA THR A 19 9.50 -9.08 2.44
C THR A 19 8.48 -9.34 3.54
N ARG A 20 8.61 -8.69 4.70
CA ARG A 20 7.56 -8.77 5.74
C ARG A 20 6.27 -8.09 5.32
N ILE A 21 6.35 -6.99 4.55
CA ILE A 21 5.16 -6.30 4.03
C ILE A 21 4.53 -7.11 2.89
N GLU A 22 5.34 -7.70 2.00
CA GLU A 22 4.88 -8.64 0.96
C GLU A 22 4.06 -9.78 1.60
N ASN A 23 4.65 -10.46 2.60
CA ASN A 23 3.99 -11.55 3.32
C ASN A 23 2.73 -11.12 4.09
N PHE A 24 2.66 -9.86 4.53
CA PHE A 24 1.45 -9.31 5.14
C PHE A 24 0.35 -9.14 4.08
N LEU A 25 0.68 -8.55 2.94
CA LEU A 25 -0.27 -8.30 1.85
C LEU A 25 -0.86 -9.60 1.28
N ASP A 26 -0.08 -10.67 1.23
CA ASP A 26 -0.56 -11.97 0.73
C ASP A 26 -1.64 -12.60 1.64
N LYS A 27 -1.81 -12.07 2.85
CA LYS A 27 -2.83 -12.49 3.82
C LYS A 27 -4.00 -11.51 3.94
N VAL A 28 -3.98 -10.41 3.19
CA VAL A 28 -5.02 -9.38 3.26
C VAL A 28 -6.34 -9.92 2.68
N SER A 29 -7.39 -9.85 3.49
CA SER A 29 -8.77 -10.16 3.12
C SER A 29 -9.69 -8.95 3.36
N LYS A 30 -10.99 -9.10 3.07
CA LYS A 30 -12.01 -8.07 3.32
C LYS A 30 -12.17 -7.70 4.80
N ASP A 31 -11.81 -8.61 5.71
CA ASP A 31 -11.92 -8.42 7.16
C ASP A 31 -10.65 -7.79 7.76
N THR A 32 -9.64 -7.50 6.92
CA THR A 32 -8.41 -6.87 7.39
C THR A 32 -8.71 -5.48 7.94
N ASN A 33 -8.14 -5.18 9.10
CA ASN A 33 -8.25 -3.86 9.70
C ASN A 33 -7.60 -2.79 8.79
N LEU A 34 -8.36 -1.75 8.44
CA LEU A 34 -7.87 -0.62 7.65
C LEU A 34 -6.68 0.07 8.31
N THR A 35 -6.67 0.19 9.63
CA THR A 35 -5.54 0.79 10.36
C THR A 35 -4.24 0.02 10.15
N ASP A 36 -4.29 -1.32 10.04
CA ASP A 36 -3.09 -2.11 9.78
C ASP A 36 -2.53 -1.82 8.39
N LEU A 37 -3.40 -1.65 7.39
CA LEU A 37 -3.01 -1.27 6.02
C LEU A 37 -2.39 0.14 5.98
N GLU A 38 -2.98 1.11 6.67
CA GLU A 38 -2.44 2.48 6.78
C GLU A 38 -1.07 2.51 7.48
N VAL A 39 -0.88 1.69 8.52
CA VAL A 39 0.43 1.54 9.18
C VAL A 39 1.46 0.97 8.22
N LYS A 40 1.09 -0.01 7.38
CA LYS A 40 2.00 -0.56 6.37
C LYS A 40 2.31 0.45 5.28
N LEU A 41 1.36 1.30 4.88
CA LEU A 41 1.60 2.38 3.93
C LEU A 41 2.64 3.38 4.46
N LYS A 42 2.47 3.86 5.70
CA LYS A 42 3.46 4.73 6.37
C LYS A 42 4.83 4.05 6.47
N LYS A 43 4.85 2.73 6.65
CA LYS A 43 6.10 1.97 6.69
C LYS A 43 6.80 1.95 5.33
N ILE A 44 6.06 1.85 4.22
CA ILE A 44 6.61 1.95 2.86
C ILE A 44 7.26 3.30 2.66
N ASP A 45 6.60 4.40 3.01
CA ASP A 45 7.16 5.77 2.89
C ASP A 45 8.52 5.88 3.61
N GLN A 46 8.61 5.33 4.83
CA GLN A 46 9.86 5.28 5.59
C GLN A 46 10.94 4.43 4.92
N LEU A 47 10.56 3.33 4.26
CA LEU A 47 11.51 2.46 3.57
C LEU A 47 12.02 3.09 2.27
N GLN A 48 11.17 3.82 1.53
CA GLN A 48 11.58 4.59 0.35
C GLN A 48 12.60 5.68 0.74
N GLN A 49 12.35 6.42 1.83
CA GLN A 49 13.33 7.36 2.37
C GLN A 49 14.65 6.69 2.76
N ASN A 50 14.61 5.45 3.26
CA ASN A 50 15.81 4.70 3.57
C ASN A 50 16.57 4.28 2.31
N VAL A 51 15.89 3.95 1.21
CA VAL A 51 16.54 3.68 -0.08
C VAL A 51 17.29 4.93 -0.54
N ASP A 52 16.63 6.10 -0.56
CA ASP A 52 17.25 7.37 -0.94
C ASP A 52 18.49 7.70 -0.10
N ASN A 53 18.40 7.47 1.21
CA ASN A 53 19.51 7.68 2.11
C ASN A 53 20.67 6.70 1.85
N LEU A 54 20.37 5.42 1.59
CA LEU A 54 21.40 4.43 1.26
C LEU A 54 22.09 4.76 -0.07
N ARG A 55 21.31 5.17 -1.07
CA ARG A 55 21.81 5.62 -2.36
C ARG A 55 22.75 6.80 -2.19
N ARG A 56 22.32 7.87 -1.50
CA ARG A 56 23.18 9.03 -1.19
C ARG A 56 24.47 8.62 -0.49
N ASN A 57 24.37 7.82 0.58
CA ASN A 57 25.53 7.41 1.37
C ASN A 57 26.51 6.53 0.57
N SER A 58 26.05 5.81 -0.46
CA SER A 58 26.94 5.02 -1.31
C SER A 58 27.82 5.86 -2.23
N PHE A 59 27.32 7.02 -2.70
CA PHE A 59 28.09 7.95 -3.53
C PHE A 59 29.16 8.72 -2.75
N GLU A 60 29.04 8.77 -1.42
CA GLU A 60 30.01 9.43 -0.52
C GLU A 60 31.18 8.51 -0.11
N LEU A 61 31.29 7.31 -0.69
CA LEU A 61 32.35 6.36 -0.34
C LEU A 61 33.59 6.51 -1.22
N ASP A 62 34.71 6.92 -0.62
CA ASP A 62 35.99 7.13 -1.32
C ASP A 62 36.74 5.84 -1.71
N ASN A 63 36.36 4.68 -1.15
CA ASN A 63 37.12 3.42 -1.27
C ASN A 63 36.25 2.23 -1.73
N VAL A 64 35.33 2.46 -2.66
CA VAL A 64 34.47 1.40 -3.22
C VAL A 64 34.65 1.33 -4.73
N THR A 65 34.75 0.12 -5.27
CA THR A 65 34.90 -0.05 -6.71
C THR A 65 33.61 0.31 -7.44
N THR A 66 33.72 0.76 -8.69
CA THR A 66 32.56 1.02 -9.55
C THR A 66 31.66 -0.21 -9.69
N ALA A 67 32.24 -1.41 -9.73
CA ALA A 67 31.48 -2.66 -9.79
C ALA A 67 30.62 -2.88 -8.54
N GLU A 68 31.19 -2.70 -7.34
CA GLU A 68 30.45 -2.80 -6.08
C GLU A 68 29.34 -1.76 -5.97
N LEU A 69 29.60 -0.52 -6.38
CA LEU A 69 28.56 0.53 -6.42
C LEU A 69 27.45 0.20 -7.41
N THR A 70 27.80 -0.35 -8.59
CA THR A 70 26.81 -0.73 -9.61
C THR A 70 25.89 -1.85 -9.09
N THR A 71 26.46 -2.89 -8.49
CA THR A 71 25.67 -3.97 -7.87
C THR A 71 24.82 -3.45 -6.71
N PHE A 72 25.36 -2.55 -5.89
CA PHE A 72 24.61 -1.95 -4.79
C PHE A 72 23.42 -1.14 -5.31
N GLU A 73 23.60 -0.33 -6.35
CA GLU A 73 22.55 0.48 -6.96
C GLU A 73 21.46 -0.39 -7.60
N GLN A 74 21.83 -1.45 -8.33
CA GLN A 74 20.87 -2.40 -8.89
C GLN A 74 19.99 -3.05 -7.80
N ASP A 75 20.59 -3.39 -6.66
CA ASP A 75 19.82 -3.94 -5.54
C ASP A 75 18.89 -2.90 -4.89
N LEU A 76 19.26 -1.62 -4.89
CA LEU A 76 18.41 -0.54 -4.38
C LEU A 76 17.24 -0.26 -5.34
N GLU A 77 17.50 -0.25 -6.65
CA GLU A 77 16.48 -0.15 -7.69
C GLU A 77 15.44 -1.27 -7.57
N GLU A 78 15.88 -2.51 -7.35
CA GLU A 78 14.99 -3.64 -7.08
C GLU A 78 14.10 -3.37 -5.85
N CYS A 79 14.66 -2.77 -4.80
CA CYS A 79 13.89 -2.42 -3.59
C CYS A 79 12.87 -1.32 -3.86
N ASP A 80 13.22 -0.28 -4.63
CA ASP A 80 12.31 0.81 -5.00
C ASP A 80 11.11 0.30 -5.79
N ILE A 81 11.36 -0.49 -6.85
CA ILE A 81 10.30 -1.10 -7.67
C ILE A 81 9.35 -1.95 -6.82
N ARG A 82 9.90 -2.72 -5.88
CA ARG A 82 9.08 -3.53 -4.96
C ARG A 82 8.25 -2.66 -4.03
N LEU A 83 8.81 -1.57 -3.50
CA LEU A 83 8.09 -0.64 -2.63
C LEU A 83 6.95 0.08 -3.36
N GLU A 84 7.18 0.56 -4.58
CA GLU A 84 6.13 1.18 -5.41
C GLU A 84 4.97 0.21 -5.67
N ASN A 85 5.28 -1.03 -6.02
CA ASN A 85 4.27 -2.07 -6.23
C ASN A 85 3.47 -2.38 -4.96
N LEU A 86 4.14 -2.43 -3.80
CA LEU A 86 3.47 -2.62 -2.51
C LEU A 86 2.56 -1.44 -2.16
N GLU A 87 2.98 -0.21 -2.45
CA GLU A 87 2.20 1.00 -2.21
C GLU A 87 0.88 0.96 -2.98
N VAL A 88 0.94 0.65 -4.27
CA VAL A 88 -0.24 0.52 -5.15
C VAL A 88 -1.17 -0.59 -4.65
N ARG A 89 -0.62 -1.76 -4.28
CA ARG A 89 -1.42 -2.87 -3.75
C ARG A 89 -2.14 -2.49 -2.46
N ILE A 90 -1.46 -1.86 -1.50
CA ILE A 90 -2.08 -1.42 -0.24
C ILE A 90 -3.19 -0.40 -0.50
N LYS A 91 -2.93 0.61 -1.32
CA LYS A 91 -3.95 1.62 -1.68
C LYS A 91 -5.17 0.97 -2.33
N THR A 92 -4.95 -0.03 -3.19
CA THR A 92 -6.03 -0.81 -3.82
C THR A 92 -6.84 -1.62 -2.79
N SER A 93 -6.17 -2.27 -1.83
CA SER A 93 -6.82 -3.00 -0.75
C SER A 93 -7.66 -2.08 0.15
N ILE A 94 -7.12 -0.92 0.55
CA ILE A 94 -7.85 0.09 1.33
C ILE A 94 -9.11 0.53 0.60
N ASN A 95 -9.00 0.87 -0.68
CA ASN A 95 -10.15 1.28 -1.50
C ASN A 95 -11.19 0.17 -1.66
N SER A 96 -10.76 -1.09 -1.71
CA SER A 96 -11.66 -2.24 -1.87
C SER A 96 -12.44 -2.55 -0.58
N ILE A 97 -11.80 -2.39 0.57
CA ILE A 97 -12.40 -2.63 1.89
C ILE A 97 -13.31 -1.45 2.30
N SER A 98 -12.93 -0.22 1.94
CA SER A 98 -13.67 0.99 2.33
C SER A 98 -14.96 1.22 1.53
N LYS A 99 -15.15 0.54 0.39
CA LYS A 99 -16.39 0.66 -0.39
C LYS A 99 -17.52 -0.10 0.32
N PRO A 100 -18.65 0.55 0.67
CA PRO A 100 -19.80 -0.18 1.16
C PRO A 100 -20.25 -1.20 0.11
N PRO A 101 -20.83 -2.35 0.51
CA PRO A 101 -21.40 -3.29 -0.44
C PRO A 101 -22.44 -2.53 -1.28
N SER A 102 -22.21 -2.49 -2.59
CA SER A 102 -23.14 -1.90 -3.56
C SER A 102 -24.51 -2.52 -3.34
N VAL A 103 -25.45 -1.77 -2.75
CA VAL A 103 -26.86 -2.11 -2.79
C VAL A 103 -27.26 -2.07 -4.25
N THR A 104 -27.51 -3.24 -4.84
CA THR A 104 -28.13 -3.37 -6.16
C THR A 104 -29.38 -2.51 -6.14
N ALA A 105 -29.39 -1.42 -6.91
CA ALA A 105 -30.54 -0.54 -7.05
C ALA A 105 -31.70 -1.39 -7.59
N ILE A 106 -32.67 -1.71 -6.72
CA ILE A 106 -33.98 -2.19 -7.14
C ILE A 106 -34.67 -0.97 -7.74
N PRO A 107 -35.04 -0.94 -9.04
CA PRO A 107 -35.84 0.15 -9.55
C PRO A 107 -37.21 0.13 -8.84
N ARG A 108 -37.46 1.18 -8.06
CA ARG A 108 -38.72 1.42 -7.38
C ARG A 108 -39.65 2.05 -8.43
N ASN A 109 -40.57 1.26 -8.97
CA ASN A 109 -41.59 1.76 -9.88
C ASN A 109 -42.64 2.49 -9.03
N GLU A 110 -42.50 3.80 -8.89
CA GLU A 110 -43.55 4.68 -8.38
C GLU A 110 -44.61 4.85 -9.48
N ASN A 111 -45.73 4.14 -9.39
CA ASN A 111 -46.95 4.54 -10.06
C ASN A 111 -47.87 5.17 -9.01
N GLU A 112 -47.76 6.50 -8.90
CA GLU A 112 -48.83 7.33 -8.39
C GLU A 112 -50.12 7.07 -9.18
N SER A 113 -51.22 6.81 -8.48
CA SER A 113 -52.55 7.16 -8.98
C SER A 113 -53.37 7.73 -7.81
N LEU A 114 -53.29 9.05 -7.70
CA LEU A 114 -54.26 9.90 -7.00
C LEU A 114 -55.62 9.81 -7.71
N ASN A 115 -56.66 9.24 -7.07
CA ASN A 115 -58.09 9.60 -7.19
C ASN A 115 -58.96 8.61 -6.39
N VAL A 116 -60.04 8.89 -5.66
CA VAL A 116 -60.90 10.06 -5.40
C VAL A 116 -61.48 9.90 -3.98
N SER A 117 -61.70 11.02 -3.31
CA SER A 117 -62.59 11.20 -2.15
C SER A 117 -63.94 10.44 -2.23
N THR A 118 -64.38 9.81 -1.13
CA THR A 118 -65.75 9.96 -0.62
C THR A 118 -65.80 9.61 0.88
N LYS A 119 -66.08 10.62 1.70
CA LYS A 119 -66.61 10.45 3.06
C LYS A 119 -68.04 9.91 2.98
N LYS A 120 -68.35 8.83 3.71
CA LYS A 120 -69.66 8.67 4.37
C LYS A 120 -69.48 7.92 5.69
N PHE A 121 -69.63 8.66 6.78
CA PHE A 121 -69.79 8.15 8.13
C PHE A 121 -71.15 7.44 8.24
N HIS A 122 -71.14 6.27 8.88
CA HIS A 122 -72.33 5.60 9.39
C HIS A 122 -72.82 6.34 10.63
N LEU A 123 -74.11 6.69 10.66
CA LEU A 123 -75.01 6.62 11.81
C LEU A 123 -76.44 6.44 11.28
#